data_AF-A0A4P7SGN8-F1
#
_entry.id   AF-A0A4P7SGN8-F1
#
_cell.length_a   1.000
_cell.length_b   1.000
_cell.length_c   1.000
_cell.angle_alpha   90.00
_cell.angle_beta   90.00
_cell.angle_gamma   90.00
#
_symmetry.space_group_name_H-M   'P 1'
#
loop_
_entity.id
_entity.type
_entity.pdbx_description
1 polymer ?
#
loop_
_entity_poly.entity_id
_entity_poly.type
_entity_poly.pdbx_seq_one_letter_code
_entity_poly.pdbx_strand_id
1 'polypeptide(L)'
;MTARAQRLAELHAARVRIDEQIRRLAPDADLPEANPFDHIATRRLADLAVHMVQHGATHDEIATAMHMPRASVSLLIAGQAAHRTERRAS
;
A
#
# COMPACT_ATOMS: atom_id res chain seq x y z
N MET A 1 -7.68 -12.77 -16.59
CA MET A 1 -6.80 -11.66 -16.18
C MET A 1 -7.03 -10.49 -17.11
N THR A 2 -7.29 -9.28 -16.60
CA THR A 2 -7.55 -8.09 -17.42
C THR A 2 -6.26 -7.39 -17.83
N ALA A 3 -6.25 -6.66 -18.96
CA ALA A 3 -5.09 -5.89 -19.43
C ALA A 3 -4.56 -4.90 -18.37
N ARG A 4 -5.45 -4.38 -17.50
CA ARG A 4 -5.09 -3.53 -16.37
C ARG A 4 -4.23 -4.27 -15.33
N ALA A 5 -4.55 -5.52 -15.01
CA ALA A 5 -3.78 -6.31 -14.05
C ALA A 5 -2.38 -6.64 -14.58
N GLN A 6 -2.26 -6.92 -15.89
CA GLN A 6 -0.96 -7.13 -16.55
C GLN A 6 -0.10 -5.86 -16.53
N ARG A 7 -0.66 -4.70 -16.90
CA ARG A 7 0.02 -3.41 -16.84
C ARG A 7 0.54 -3.10 -15.43
N LEU A 8 -0.24 -3.42 -14.40
CA LEU A 8 0.14 -3.20 -13.01
C LEU A 8 1.33 -4.08 -12.61
N ALA A 9 1.31 -5.36 -13.00
CA ALA A 9 2.40 -6.29 -12.75
C ALA A 9 3.70 -5.85 -13.47
N GLU A 10 3.60 -5.38 -14.71
CA GLU A 10 4.74 -4.83 -15.47
C GLU A 10 5.37 -3.62 -14.79
N LEU A 11 4.55 -2.68 -14.31
CA LEU A 11 5.02 -1.51 -13.57
C LEU A 11 5.71 -1.92 -12.25
N HIS A 12 5.16 -2.91 -11.55
CA HIS A 12 5.76 -3.42 -10.31
C HIS A 12 7.12 -4.07 -10.57
N ALA A 13 7.22 -4.89 -11.61
CA ALA A 13 8.46 -5.52 -12.02
C ALA A 13 9.49 -4.50 -12.52
N ALA A 14 9.06 -3.43 -13.18
CA ALA A 14 9.93 -2.32 -13.57
C ALA A 14 10.48 -1.59 -12.33
N ARG A 15 9.62 -1.31 -11.33
CA ARG A 15 10.04 -0.66 -10.09
C ARG A 15 11.10 -1.46 -9.34
N VAL A 16 10.89 -2.76 -9.15
CA VAL A 16 11.85 -3.64 -8.48
C VAL A 16 13.21 -3.62 -9.18
N ARG A 17 13.23 -3.68 -10.53
CA ARG A 17 14.47 -3.60 -11.31
C ARG A 17 15.20 -2.27 -11.13
N ILE A 18 14.45 -1.16 -11.11
CA ILE A 18 15.02 0.18 -10.88
C ILE A 18 15.62 0.24 -9.47
N ASP A 19 14.90 -0.21 -8.44
CA ASP A 19 15.38 -0.20 -7.06
C ASP A 19 16.64 -1.08 -6.87
N GLU A 20 16.74 -2.19 -7.60
CA GLU A 20 17.94 -3.03 -7.62
C GLU A 20 19.11 -2.34 -8.34
N GLN A 21 18.87 -1.70 -9.49
CA GLN A 21 19.89 -0.93 -10.21
C GLN A 21 20.41 0.23 -9.37
N ILE A 22 19.54 0.94 -8.66
CA ILE A 22 19.98 2.04 -7.78
C ILE A 22 20.84 1.51 -6.64
N ARG A 23 20.44 0.40 -5.98
CA ARG A 23 21.25 -0.25 -4.94
C ARG A 23 22.63 -0.69 -5.44
N ARG A 24 22.74 -1.13 -6.70
CA ARG A 24 24.04 -1.49 -7.30
C ARG A 24 24.90 -0.27 -7.59
N LEU A 25 24.30 0.83 -8.05
CA LEU A 25 25.02 2.04 -8.48
C LEU A 25 25.38 2.96 -7.32
N ALA A 26 24.60 2.93 -6.25
CA ALA A 26 24.79 3.73 -5.06
C ALA A 26 24.43 2.89 -3.82
N PRO A 27 25.33 1.98 -3.38
CA PRO A 27 25.07 1.09 -2.25
C PRO A 27 24.89 1.85 -0.93
N ASP A 28 25.50 3.04 -0.82
CA ASP A 28 25.37 3.94 0.33
C ASP A 28 24.29 5.01 0.12
N ALA A 29 23.57 5.00 -1.02
CA ALA A 29 22.41 5.86 -1.17
C ALA A 29 21.32 5.35 -0.25
N ASP A 30 21.01 6.15 0.76
CA ASP A 30 19.83 5.99 1.59
C ASP A 30 18.62 6.25 0.69
N LEU A 31 18.16 5.18 0.02
CA LEU A 31 16.97 5.26 -0.80
C LEU A 31 15.81 5.44 0.16
N PRO A 32 15.10 6.58 0.12
CA PRO A 32 13.96 6.77 0.99
C PRO A 32 12.98 5.65 0.66
N GLU A 33 12.74 4.80 1.66
CA GLU A 33 11.71 3.77 1.57
C GLU A 33 10.39 4.53 1.45
N ALA A 34 9.90 4.64 0.21
CA ALA A 34 8.73 5.45 -0.08
C ALA A 34 7.53 4.82 0.63
N ASN A 35 7.10 5.42 1.74
CA ASN A 35 5.97 4.90 2.49
C ASN A 35 4.73 4.98 1.57
N PRO A 36 4.08 3.86 1.25
CA PRO A 36 2.93 3.86 0.34
C PRO A 36 1.77 4.72 0.88
N PHE A 37 1.73 4.98 2.20
CA PHE A 37 0.78 5.88 2.85
C PHE A 37 1.13 7.36 2.72
N ASP A 38 2.29 7.74 2.19
CA ASP A 38 2.52 9.14 1.81
C ASP A 38 1.66 9.55 0.61
N HIS A 39 1.30 8.58 -0.22
CA HIS A 39 0.42 8.81 -1.36
C HIS A 39 -1.05 9.01 -0.89
N ILE A 40 -1.63 10.16 -1.24
CA ILE A 40 -2.98 10.58 -0.79
C ILE A 40 -4.05 9.53 -1.10
N ALA A 41 -3.98 8.87 -2.26
CA ALA A 41 -4.96 7.86 -2.64
C ALA A 41 -4.93 6.64 -1.69
N THR A 42 -3.74 6.17 -1.31
CA THR A 42 -3.58 5.05 -0.38
C THR A 42 -4.13 5.41 0.99
N ARG A 43 -3.84 6.62 1.49
CA ARG A 43 -4.41 7.08 2.77
C ARG A 43 -5.91 7.10 2.76
N ARG A 44 -6.53 7.67 1.72
CA ARG A 44 -7.99 7.77 1.63
C ARG A 44 -8.64 6.39 1.58
N LEU A 45 -8.05 5.45 0.84
CA LEU A 45 -8.52 4.05 0.81
C LEU A 45 -8.40 3.39 2.17
N ALA A 46 -7.29 3.63 2.88
CA ALA A 46 -7.09 3.07 4.20
C ALA A 46 -8.00 3.70 5.27
N ASP A 47 -8.20 5.02 5.23
CA ASP A 47 -9.15 5.72 6.10
C ASP A 47 -10.58 5.22 5.88
N LEU A 48 -10.98 4.97 4.63
CA LEU A 48 -12.27 4.37 4.31
C LEU A 48 -12.37 2.95 4.88
N ALA A 49 -11.36 2.10 4.68
CA ALA A 49 -11.35 0.74 5.21
C ALA A 49 -11.44 0.73 6.75
N VAL A 50 -10.68 1.60 7.43
CA VAL A 50 -10.74 1.76 8.89
C VAL A 50 -12.11 2.25 9.33
N HIS A 51 -12.70 3.22 8.63
CA HIS A 51 -14.04 3.72 8.94
C HIS A 51 -15.09 2.61 8.84
N MET A 52 -15.04 1.76 7.79
CA MET A 52 -15.94 0.63 7.64
C MET A 52 -15.79 -0.38 8.79
N VAL A 53 -14.56 -0.71 9.21
CA VAL A 53 -14.32 -1.57 10.39
C VAL A 53 -14.92 -0.97 11.66
N GLN A 54 -14.77 0.34 11.87
CA GLN A 54 -15.34 1.04 13.03
C GLN A 54 -16.87 0.99 13.06
N HIS A 55 -17.51 0.79 11.91
CA HIS A 55 -18.96 0.62 11.76
C HIS A 55 -19.38 -0.86 11.69
N GLY A 56 -18.49 -1.77 12.07
CA GLY A 56 -18.78 -3.20 12.21
C GLY A 56 -18.59 -4.03 10.94
N ALA A 57 -18.10 -3.45 9.85
CA ALA A 57 -17.82 -4.22 8.64
C ALA A 57 -16.61 -5.15 8.83
N THR A 58 -16.78 -6.39 8.39
CA THR A 58 -15.71 -7.39 8.33
C THR A 58 -14.75 -7.10 7.18
N HIS A 59 -13.53 -7.67 7.24
CA HIS A 59 -12.56 -7.51 6.16
C HIS A 59 -13.06 -8.08 4.82
N ASP A 60 -13.94 -9.07 4.84
CA ASP A 60 -14.52 -9.69 3.64
C ASP A 60 -15.58 -8.80 2.98
N GLU A 61 -16.40 -8.12 3.79
CA GLU A 61 -17.37 -7.13 3.31
C GLU A 61 -16.66 -5.92 2.70
N ILE A 62 -15.58 -5.46 3.34
CA ILE A 62 -14.75 -4.36 2.84
C ILE A 62 -14.05 -4.76 1.54
N ALA A 63 -13.48 -5.98 1.48
CA ALA A 63 -12.86 -6.53 0.27
C ALA A 63 -13.84 -6.54 -0.90
N THR A 64 -15.08 -6.96 -0.64
CA THR A 64 -16.15 -6.97 -1.63
C THR A 64 -16.50 -5.55 -2.08
N ALA A 65 -16.74 -4.64 -1.13
CA ALA A 65 -17.13 -3.25 -1.41
C ALA A 65 -16.05 -2.45 -2.17
N MET A 66 -14.77 -2.68 -1.85
CA MET A 66 -13.64 -2.00 -2.48
C MET A 66 -13.15 -2.71 -3.75
N HIS A 67 -13.71 -3.88 -4.08
CA HIS A 67 -13.24 -4.74 -5.17
C HIS A 67 -11.74 -5.04 -5.07
N MET A 68 -11.29 -5.37 -3.86
CA MET A 68 -9.90 -5.66 -3.53
C MET A 68 -9.76 -7.03 -2.86
N PRO A 69 -8.62 -7.71 -3.00
CA PRO A 69 -8.37 -8.92 -2.22
C PRO A 69 -8.41 -8.62 -0.72
N ARG A 70 -9.00 -9.53 0.06
CA ARG A 70 -9.04 -9.48 1.54
C ARG A 70 -7.66 -9.23 2.17
N ALA A 71 -6.61 -9.83 1.60
CA ALA A 71 -5.23 -9.63 2.02
C ALA A 71 -4.81 -8.16 1.87
N SER A 72 -5.14 -7.52 0.75
CA SER A 72 -4.84 -6.11 0.49
C SER A 72 -5.60 -5.18 1.43
N VAL A 73 -6.86 -5.48 1.75
CA VAL A 73 -7.64 -4.74 2.76
C VAL A 73 -7.01 -4.85 4.15
N SER A 74 -6.60 -6.06 4.54
CA SER A 74 -5.94 -6.29 5.82
C SER A 74 -4.63 -5.51 5.93
N LEU A 75 -3.84 -5.49 4.84
CA LEU A 75 -2.61 -4.69 4.73
C LEU A 75 -2.87 -3.17 4.78
N LEU A 76 -3.93 -2.70 4.13
CA LEU A 76 -4.33 -1.28 4.18
C LEU A 76 -4.67 -0.83 5.60
N ILE A 77 -5.46 -1.63 6.32
CA ILE A 77 -5.87 -1.33 7.71
C ILE A 77 -4.65 -1.36 8.64
N ALA A 78 -3.82 -2.42 8.56
CA ALA A 78 -2.64 -2.56 9.39
C ALA A 78 -1.60 -1.45 9.11
N GLY A 79 -1.34 -1.16 7.85
CA GLY A 79 -0.37 -0.14 7.46
C GLY A 79 -0.80 1.28 7.87
N GLN A 80 -2.10 1.58 7.90
CA GLN A 80 -2.58 2.87 8.38
C GLN A 80 -2.37 3.04 9.90
N ALA A 81 -2.46 1.97 10.67
CA ALA A 81 -2.14 1.99 12.09
C ALA A 81 -0.63 2.23 12.32
N ALA A 82 0.23 1.59 11.53
CA ALA A 82 1.68 1.78 11.58
C ALA A 82 2.06 3.23 11.21
N HIS A 83 1.57 3.75 10.08
CA HIS A 83 1.86 5.11 9.61
C HIS A 83 1.43 6.19 10.62
N ARG A 84 0.29 6.02 11.30
CA ARG A 84 -0.14 6.96 12.37
C ARG A 84 0.76 6.91 13.61
N THR A 85 1.38 5.77 13.87
CA THR A 85 2.29 5.58 15.02
C THR A 85 3.63 6.25 14.74
N GLU A 86 4.18 6.06 13.54
CA GLU A 86 5.41 6.74 13.08
C GLU A 86 5.28 8.26 13.15
N ARG A 87 4.17 8.82 12.65
CA ARG A 87 3.92 10.28 12.70
C ARG A 87 3.76 10.88 14.10
N ARG A 88 3.51 10.06 15.13
CA ARG A 88 3.45 10.52 16.53
C ARG A 88 4.82 10.49 17.22
N ALA A 89 5.74 9.69 16.70
CA ALA A 89 7.08 9.51 17.25
C ALA A 89 8.11 10.50 16.67
N SER A 90 7.81 11.09 15.51
CA SER A 90 8.59 12.16 14.84
C SER A 90 8.13 13.56 15.23
#